data_AF-A0A6A5T3I3-F1
#
_entry.id   AF-A0A6A5T3I3-F1
#
_cell.length_a   1.000
_cell.length_b   1.000
_cell.length_c   1.000
_cell.angle_alpha   90.00
_cell.angle_beta   90.00
_cell.angle_gamma   90.00
#
_symmetry.space_group_name_H-M   'P 1'
#
loop_
_entity.id
_entity.type
_entity.pdbx_description
1 polymer ?
#
loop_
_entity_poly.entity_id
_entity_poly.type
_entity_poly.pdbx_seq_one_letter_code
_entity_poly.pdbx_strand_id
1 'polypeptide(L)'
;MAPAEKPVLFHYPSSIYSHRVLWYLWLRGIAYDECIQPPIMPRPDLASIDVGYHKIPLMAIGKDVYCDSRFIISKLDTLYPNSQLAPSTPAEAGIRKLFENWTIDGGIFGNAVKLIPYWIDSGILQNEVLLDDLQTLMGGRRFTAEMMEAGRPDGLQALRQAFDMLENTFLIDGRDWILGTNQPTLADIDAVWPFEWLLMDRAMTGSLPEANFGEKTYPKVHAWVRRFMAQVQRKKKEAVKATALDGETMASRTLGASSSPENVVFINDDPLSLKQGDEVEVFPSDYRNMGKSAGALMGLTTTELVIRNKKGLHLHFPRWNFSAKKVGHASTISTSVTLANKIPRMRLLYHPGSPFVRKVFMLAHELGLAKHITLQKVVICPVPIAGWSDNNAEVAVYNPMAKIPCLISDDVPDGIFDSRIICEYLTNLAGVSPKKDTRYWQLYTLHACADGIMDAVILIIYEVRIRKERGLYFDEWVEGQKQKILRVLDRLEVAAKDHILPDPADGPASADEVAVVVAISVSAQIKFPDIEWSKGRPNLVEWMEKWEDRASCVNTPPGKDWVVGTEEESVFKI
;
A
#
# COMPACT_ATOMS: atom_id res chain seq x y z
N MET A 1 -21.83 13.97 -32.46
CA MET A 1 -23.20 14.24 -31.95
C MET A 1 -23.21 13.84 -30.49
N ALA A 2 -23.98 14.54 -29.66
CA ALA A 2 -24.13 14.15 -28.25
C ALA A 2 -24.67 12.71 -28.16
N PRO A 3 -24.32 11.96 -27.09
CA PRO A 3 -24.88 10.64 -26.83
C PRO A 3 -26.42 10.67 -26.83
N ALA A 4 -27.03 9.60 -27.35
CA ALA A 4 -28.49 9.45 -27.33
C ALA A 4 -29.02 9.24 -25.90
N GLU A 5 -28.24 8.55 -25.07
CA GLU A 5 -28.57 8.29 -23.67
C GLU A 5 -28.15 9.46 -22.78
N LYS A 6 -29.06 9.89 -21.92
CA LYS A 6 -28.78 10.97 -20.96
C LYS A 6 -27.86 10.44 -19.83
N PRO A 7 -26.85 11.21 -19.36
CA PRO A 7 -25.94 10.78 -18.31
C PRO A 7 -26.63 10.52 -16.97
N VAL A 8 -26.13 9.53 -16.22
CA VAL A 8 -26.51 9.24 -14.83
C VAL A 8 -25.28 9.44 -13.94
N LEU A 9 -25.35 10.40 -13.03
CA LEU A 9 -24.29 10.72 -12.08
C LEU A 9 -24.52 9.97 -10.75
N PHE A 10 -23.56 9.14 -10.36
CA PHE A 10 -23.52 8.51 -9.03
C PHE A 10 -22.74 9.43 -8.11
N HIS A 11 -23.44 10.06 -7.16
CA HIS A 11 -22.82 11.02 -6.25
C HIS A 11 -23.50 11.10 -4.89
N TYR A 12 -22.89 11.84 -3.96
CA TYR A 12 -23.57 12.33 -2.77
C TYR A 12 -23.30 13.82 -2.58
N PRO A 13 -24.27 14.61 -2.06
CA PRO A 13 -24.21 16.06 -2.11
C PRO A 13 -23.00 16.71 -1.42
N SER A 14 -22.43 16.09 -0.39
CA SER A 14 -21.26 16.61 0.33
C SER A 14 -19.91 16.21 -0.29
N SER A 15 -19.90 15.43 -1.36
CA SER A 15 -18.66 15.04 -2.04
C SER A 15 -18.09 16.20 -2.85
N ILE A 16 -16.99 16.78 -2.39
CA ILE A 16 -16.28 17.86 -3.11
C ILE A 16 -15.72 17.41 -4.47
N TYR A 17 -15.38 16.12 -4.64
CA TYR A 17 -15.04 15.57 -5.95
C TYR A 17 -16.25 15.52 -6.89
N SER A 18 -17.45 15.30 -6.35
CA SER A 18 -18.69 15.34 -7.12
C SER A 18 -19.09 16.76 -7.49
N HIS A 19 -18.79 17.76 -6.65
CA HIS A 19 -19.01 19.17 -6.96
C HIS A 19 -18.32 19.58 -8.26
N ARG A 20 -17.08 19.14 -8.50
CA ARG A 20 -16.35 19.42 -9.76
C ARG A 20 -17.15 18.99 -11.00
N VAL A 21 -17.68 17.76 -10.98
CA VAL A 21 -18.48 17.22 -12.09
C VAL A 21 -19.81 17.95 -12.22
N LEU A 22 -20.49 18.24 -11.09
CA LEU A 22 -21.74 18.99 -11.07
C LEU A 22 -21.58 20.41 -11.62
N TRP A 23 -20.53 21.14 -11.20
CA TRP A 23 -20.22 22.48 -11.69
C TRP A 23 -19.97 22.46 -13.19
N TYR A 24 -19.20 21.47 -13.66
CA TYR A 24 -18.97 21.28 -15.08
C TYR A 24 -20.28 21.05 -15.85
N LEU A 25 -21.14 20.14 -15.39
CA LEU A 25 -22.45 19.86 -16.01
C LEU A 25 -23.33 21.11 -16.08
N TRP A 26 -23.42 21.88 -14.98
CA TRP A 26 -24.24 23.10 -14.94
C TRP A 26 -23.68 24.21 -15.83
N LEU A 27 -22.36 24.47 -15.77
CA LEU A 27 -21.71 25.47 -16.61
C LEU A 27 -21.82 25.14 -18.11
N ARG A 28 -21.78 23.84 -18.45
CA ARG A 28 -21.99 23.34 -19.82
C ARG A 28 -23.45 23.25 -20.24
N GLY A 29 -24.40 23.31 -19.29
CA GLY A 29 -25.82 23.07 -19.55
C GLY A 29 -26.15 21.63 -19.97
N ILE A 30 -25.35 20.65 -19.54
CA ILE A 30 -25.58 19.23 -19.87
C ILE A 30 -26.62 18.68 -18.89
N ALA A 31 -27.77 18.27 -19.42
CA ALA A 31 -28.81 17.62 -18.62
C ALA A 31 -28.34 16.23 -18.18
N TYR A 32 -28.57 15.89 -16.92
CA TYR A 32 -28.22 14.60 -16.32
C TYR A 32 -29.33 14.12 -15.40
N ASP A 33 -29.31 12.84 -15.04
CA ASP A 33 -30.04 12.27 -13.92
C ASP A 33 -29.04 11.82 -12.85
N GLU A 34 -29.51 11.56 -11.65
CA GLU A 34 -28.63 11.21 -10.53
C GLU A 34 -29.10 9.96 -9.80
N CYS A 35 -28.15 9.19 -9.29
CA CYS A 35 -28.39 8.08 -8.39
C CYS A 35 -27.60 8.36 -7.11
N ILE A 36 -28.29 8.81 -6.06
CA ILE A 36 -27.63 9.25 -4.82
C ILE A 36 -27.07 8.04 -4.09
N GLN A 37 -25.77 8.09 -3.81
CA GLN A 37 -25.07 7.01 -3.11
C GLN A 37 -24.86 7.35 -1.63
N PRO A 38 -24.77 6.35 -0.73
CA PRO A 38 -24.38 6.60 0.66
C PRO A 38 -22.97 7.20 0.75
N PRO A 39 -22.61 8.06 1.71
CA PRO A 39 -21.23 8.55 1.82
C PRO A 39 -20.23 7.46 2.25
N ILE A 40 -20.72 6.35 2.80
CA ILE A 40 -19.98 5.19 3.33
C ILE A 40 -20.32 3.90 2.55
N MET A 41 -19.57 2.83 2.77
CA MET A 41 -19.95 1.49 2.28
C MET A 41 -21.02 0.82 3.17
N PRO A 42 -21.84 -0.11 2.65
CA PRO A 42 -21.88 -0.58 1.26
C PRO A 42 -22.65 0.36 0.31
N ARG A 43 -22.39 0.23 -1.00
CA ARG A 43 -23.07 0.95 -2.09
C ARG A 43 -23.88 -0.05 -2.94
N PRO A 44 -25.10 -0.42 -2.52
CA PRO A 44 -25.85 -1.51 -3.16
C PRO A 44 -26.20 -1.22 -4.62
N ASP A 45 -26.45 0.03 -4.99
CA ASP A 45 -26.81 0.39 -6.36
C ASP A 45 -25.64 0.12 -7.34
N LEU A 46 -24.41 0.51 -6.98
CA LEU A 46 -23.22 0.20 -7.78
C LEU A 46 -22.95 -1.32 -7.84
N ALA A 47 -23.13 -2.01 -6.72
CA ALA A 47 -23.01 -3.47 -6.68
C ALA A 47 -24.03 -4.17 -7.59
N SER A 48 -25.25 -3.62 -7.72
CA SER A 48 -26.32 -4.19 -8.56
C SER A 48 -25.95 -4.24 -10.05
N ILE A 49 -25.09 -3.32 -10.50
CA ILE A 49 -24.56 -3.23 -11.87
C ILE A 49 -23.12 -3.76 -11.99
N ASP A 50 -22.63 -4.51 -10.99
CA ASP A 50 -21.29 -5.13 -10.97
C ASP A 50 -20.15 -4.11 -11.10
N VAL A 51 -20.28 -2.99 -10.38
CA VAL A 51 -19.22 -1.98 -10.22
C VAL A 51 -18.63 -2.09 -8.81
N GLY A 52 -17.41 -2.61 -8.72
CA GLY A 52 -16.69 -2.77 -7.45
C GLY A 52 -15.84 -1.56 -7.06
N TYR A 53 -15.77 -0.52 -7.90
CA TYR A 53 -15.05 0.71 -7.60
C TYR A 53 -15.77 1.54 -6.52
N HIS A 54 -15.06 1.89 -5.44
CA HIS A 54 -15.67 2.48 -4.24
C HIS A 54 -15.70 4.00 -4.21
N LYS A 55 -14.82 4.70 -4.95
CA LYS A 55 -14.76 6.17 -4.89
C LYS A 55 -15.88 6.78 -5.73
N ILE A 56 -16.40 7.92 -5.27
CA ILE A 56 -17.46 8.70 -5.90
C ILE A 56 -16.88 10.08 -6.30
N PRO A 57 -17.24 10.65 -7.46
CA PRO A 57 -18.32 10.26 -8.37
C PRO A 57 -17.96 9.19 -9.40
N LEU A 58 -19.01 8.55 -9.94
CA LEU A 58 -18.99 7.80 -11.22
C LEU A 58 -20.06 8.38 -12.14
N MET A 59 -19.94 8.15 -13.44
CA MET A 59 -20.98 8.51 -14.42
C MET A 59 -21.26 7.36 -15.37
N ALA A 60 -22.53 7.03 -15.58
CA ALA A 60 -22.94 6.13 -16.66
C ALA A 60 -23.55 6.92 -17.82
N ILE A 61 -23.17 6.58 -19.05
CA ILE A 61 -23.81 7.06 -20.28
C ILE A 61 -24.05 5.82 -21.14
N GLY A 62 -25.29 5.37 -21.21
CA GLY A 62 -25.61 4.10 -21.86
C GLY A 62 -24.93 2.92 -21.17
N LYS A 63 -24.10 2.16 -21.90
CA LYS A 63 -23.38 0.99 -21.37
C LYS A 63 -21.98 1.30 -20.83
N ASP A 64 -21.53 2.53 -20.97
CA ASP A 64 -20.21 2.98 -20.53
C ASP A 64 -20.32 3.64 -19.16
N VAL A 65 -19.49 3.20 -18.21
CA VAL A 65 -19.38 3.73 -16.86
C VAL A 65 -17.99 4.30 -16.66
N TYR A 66 -17.89 5.59 -16.44
CA TYR A 66 -16.63 6.32 -16.28
C TYR A 66 -16.31 6.53 -14.79
N CYS A 67 -15.15 6.04 -14.39
CA CYS A 67 -14.61 6.16 -13.04
C CYS A 67 -13.58 7.30 -12.99
N ASP A 68 -13.52 8.01 -11.86
CA ASP A 68 -12.68 9.22 -11.61
C ASP A 68 -13.25 10.53 -12.17
N SER A 69 -13.36 11.54 -11.31
CA SER A 69 -13.91 12.86 -11.66
C SER A 69 -13.19 13.59 -12.81
N ARG A 70 -11.84 13.49 -12.90
CA ARG A 70 -11.07 14.08 -14.01
C ARG A 70 -11.44 13.41 -15.33
N PHE A 71 -11.56 12.09 -15.26
CA PHE A 71 -11.84 11.27 -16.41
C PHE A 71 -13.27 11.45 -16.91
N ILE A 72 -14.26 11.53 -16.00
CA ILE A 72 -15.64 11.89 -16.31
C ILE A 72 -15.70 13.21 -17.07
N ILE A 73 -15.03 14.25 -16.55
CA ILE A 73 -15.02 15.58 -17.19
C ILE A 73 -14.38 15.50 -18.59
N SER A 74 -13.24 14.80 -18.72
CA SER A 74 -12.58 14.59 -20.01
C SER A 74 -13.48 13.87 -21.02
N LYS A 75 -14.25 12.87 -20.58
CA LYS A 75 -15.18 12.15 -21.45
C LYS A 75 -16.37 13.02 -21.85
N LEU A 76 -16.90 13.82 -20.94
CA LEU A 76 -17.94 14.79 -21.28
C LEU A 76 -17.46 15.87 -22.27
N ASP A 77 -16.22 16.35 -22.18
CA ASP A 77 -15.63 17.27 -23.17
C ASP A 77 -15.61 16.63 -24.58
N THR A 78 -15.29 15.33 -24.67
CA THR A 78 -15.26 14.57 -25.94
C THR A 78 -16.66 14.25 -26.47
N LEU A 79 -17.55 13.73 -25.62
CA LEU A 79 -18.89 13.26 -26.00
C LEU A 79 -19.86 14.41 -26.27
N TYR A 80 -19.70 15.53 -25.56
CA TYR A 80 -20.43 16.77 -25.79
C TYR A 80 -19.44 17.83 -26.32
N PRO A 81 -19.14 17.83 -27.63
CA PRO A 81 -18.16 18.75 -28.20
C PRO A 81 -18.62 20.22 -28.14
N ASN A 82 -17.73 21.14 -28.51
CA ASN A 82 -17.96 22.60 -28.49
C ASN A 82 -18.09 23.17 -27.07
N SER A 83 -17.22 22.70 -26.17
CA SER A 83 -17.09 23.20 -24.80
C SER A 83 -16.58 24.64 -24.80
N GLN A 84 -17.38 25.58 -24.29
CA GLN A 84 -16.92 26.95 -24.02
C GLN A 84 -15.97 27.04 -22.81
N LEU A 85 -15.84 25.95 -22.04
CA LEU A 85 -14.95 25.86 -20.89
C LEU A 85 -13.56 25.36 -21.26
N ALA A 86 -13.39 24.81 -22.46
CA ALA A 86 -12.13 24.24 -22.90
C ALA A 86 -11.08 25.35 -23.13
N PRO A 87 -9.82 25.11 -22.74
CA PRO A 87 -8.69 25.94 -23.14
C PRO A 87 -8.65 26.14 -24.67
N SER A 88 -8.38 27.36 -25.12
CA SER A 88 -8.33 27.72 -26.54
C SER A 88 -6.92 27.61 -27.13
N THR A 89 -5.89 27.58 -26.30
CA THR A 89 -4.49 27.46 -26.72
C THR A 89 -3.76 26.31 -26.04
N PRO A 90 -2.68 25.77 -26.63
CA PRO A 90 -1.85 24.74 -25.98
C PRO A 90 -1.26 25.20 -24.63
N ALA A 91 -0.92 26.48 -24.50
CA ALA A 91 -0.40 27.05 -23.25
C ALA A 91 -1.47 27.04 -22.15
N GLU A 92 -2.70 27.46 -22.47
CA GLU A 92 -3.84 27.39 -21.55
C GLU A 92 -4.18 25.94 -21.17
N ALA A 93 -4.09 25.01 -22.13
CA ALA A 93 -4.27 23.57 -21.86
C ALA A 93 -3.21 23.03 -20.89
N GLY A 94 -1.96 23.48 -21.04
CA GLY A 94 -0.88 23.20 -20.09
C GLY A 94 -1.18 23.74 -18.68
N ILE A 95 -1.63 24.99 -18.57
CA ILE A 95 -2.00 25.61 -17.29
C ILE A 95 -3.14 24.83 -16.61
N ARG A 96 -4.20 24.49 -17.36
CA ARG A 96 -5.30 23.64 -16.85
C ARG A 96 -4.75 22.32 -16.30
N LYS A 97 -3.90 21.63 -17.06
CA LYS A 97 -3.35 20.33 -16.64
C LYS A 97 -2.50 20.44 -15.37
N LEU A 98 -1.75 21.55 -15.22
CA LEU A 98 -1.00 21.83 -14.00
C LEU A 98 -1.93 22.01 -12.81
N PHE A 99 -3.04 22.75 -12.93
CA PHE A 99 -4.02 22.90 -11.84
C PHE A 99 -4.74 21.60 -11.51
N GLU A 100 -5.14 20.83 -12.52
CA GLU A 100 -5.79 19.52 -12.33
C GLU A 100 -4.89 18.57 -11.51
N ASN A 101 -3.59 18.54 -11.82
CA ASN A 101 -2.63 17.73 -11.07
C ASN A 101 -2.27 18.34 -9.72
N TRP A 102 -2.03 19.66 -9.65
CA TRP A 102 -1.57 20.33 -8.43
C TRP A 102 -2.59 20.26 -7.30
N THR A 103 -3.89 20.42 -7.61
CA THR A 103 -4.93 20.41 -6.57
C THR A 103 -5.17 19.01 -5.99
N ILE A 104 -5.07 17.97 -6.82
CA ILE A 104 -5.35 16.58 -6.43
C ILE A 104 -4.07 15.87 -5.98
N ASP A 105 -3.11 15.71 -6.89
CA ASP A 105 -1.89 14.90 -6.70
C ASP A 105 -0.73 15.74 -6.12
N GLY A 106 -0.71 17.06 -6.37
CA GLY A 106 0.32 17.98 -5.90
C GLY A 106 0.21 18.37 -4.42
N GLY A 107 -0.75 17.79 -3.70
CA GLY A 107 -0.84 17.87 -2.23
C GLY A 107 -1.70 19.01 -1.68
N ILE A 108 -2.32 19.87 -2.50
CA ILE A 108 -3.20 20.93 -1.98
C ILE A 108 -4.41 20.33 -1.27
N PHE A 109 -5.11 19.38 -1.89
CA PHE A 109 -6.23 18.72 -1.22
C PHE A 109 -5.79 18.01 0.07
N GLY A 110 -4.68 17.26 0.02
CA GLY A 110 -4.14 16.59 1.20
C GLY A 110 -3.81 17.54 2.36
N ASN A 111 -3.30 18.74 2.06
CA ASN A 111 -3.06 19.77 3.07
C ASN A 111 -4.34 20.49 3.51
N ALA A 112 -5.34 20.64 2.64
CA ALA A 112 -6.67 21.15 3.02
C ALA A 112 -7.37 20.20 3.99
N VAL A 113 -7.23 18.87 3.80
CA VAL A 113 -7.75 17.86 4.74
C VAL A 113 -7.18 18.05 6.14
N LYS A 114 -5.89 18.40 6.29
CA LYS A 114 -5.27 18.70 7.60
C LYS A 114 -5.94 19.87 8.34
N LEU A 115 -6.75 20.67 7.64
CA LEU A 115 -7.43 21.83 8.20
C LEU A 115 -8.88 21.55 8.62
N ILE A 116 -9.37 20.32 8.44
CA ILE A 116 -10.70 19.92 8.95
C ILE A 116 -10.77 20.26 10.45
N PRO A 117 -11.75 21.07 10.88
CA PRO A 117 -11.90 21.43 12.28
C PRO A 117 -12.13 20.21 13.17
N TYR A 118 -11.27 20.02 14.18
CA TYR A 118 -11.43 18.95 15.18
C TYR A 118 -12.22 19.37 16.42
N TRP A 119 -12.53 20.66 16.52
CA TRP A 119 -13.23 21.29 17.65
C TRP A 119 -14.72 21.56 17.37
N ILE A 120 -15.27 21.10 16.24
CA ILE A 120 -16.69 21.27 15.91
C ILE A 120 -17.44 20.00 16.31
N ASP A 121 -18.40 20.13 17.24
CA ASP A 121 -19.19 19.01 17.79
C ASP A 121 -20.09 18.31 16.76
N SER A 122 -20.45 19.00 15.67
CA SER A 122 -21.16 18.42 14.53
C SER A 122 -20.25 18.13 13.33
N GLY A 123 -18.93 18.14 13.55
CA GLY A 123 -17.91 18.00 12.51
C GLY A 123 -17.70 16.57 12.05
N ILE A 124 -16.91 16.41 10.97
CA ILE A 124 -16.59 15.10 10.38
C ILE A 124 -15.97 14.14 11.39
N LEU A 125 -15.14 14.65 12.31
CA LEU A 125 -14.46 13.83 13.33
C LEU A 125 -15.40 13.23 14.39
N GLN A 126 -16.64 13.69 14.50
CA GLN A 126 -17.62 13.15 15.44
C GLN A 126 -18.47 12.04 14.81
N ASN A 127 -18.32 11.78 13.52
CA ASN A 127 -19.02 10.71 12.82
C ASN A 127 -18.16 9.43 12.79
N GLU A 128 -18.28 8.60 13.82
CA GLU A 128 -17.50 7.36 13.97
C GLU A 128 -17.65 6.43 12.75
N VAL A 129 -18.86 6.28 12.23
CA VAL A 129 -19.14 5.40 11.08
C VAL A 129 -18.41 5.87 9.84
N LEU A 130 -18.42 7.18 9.57
CA LEU A 130 -17.67 7.77 8.48
C LEU A 130 -16.15 7.63 8.69
N LEU A 131 -15.67 7.79 9.91
CA LEU A 131 -14.25 7.62 10.23
C LEU A 131 -13.77 6.17 10.07
N ASP A 132 -14.59 5.19 10.45
CA ASP A 132 -14.31 3.76 10.27
C ASP A 132 -14.22 3.40 8.78
N ASP A 133 -15.16 3.91 7.97
CA ASP A 133 -15.18 3.72 6.53
C ASP A 133 -13.96 4.38 5.86
N LEU A 134 -13.66 5.64 6.21
CA LEU A 134 -12.46 6.35 5.73
C LEU A 134 -11.17 5.67 6.17
N GLN A 135 -11.10 5.15 7.40
CA GLN A 135 -9.94 4.40 7.89
C GLN A 135 -9.70 3.17 7.04
N THR A 136 -10.78 2.43 6.73
CA THR A 136 -10.71 1.26 5.86
C THR A 136 -10.23 1.67 4.46
N LEU A 137 -10.86 2.69 3.86
CA LEU A 137 -10.49 3.23 2.55
C LEU A 137 -9.01 3.67 2.48
N MET A 138 -8.50 4.30 3.55
CA MET A 138 -7.12 4.81 3.65
C MET A 138 -6.10 3.76 4.12
N GLY A 139 -6.44 2.48 4.10
CA GLY A 139 -5.52 1.39 4.44
C GLY A 139 -5.09 1.39 5.92
N GLY A 140 -6.03 1.69 6.82
CA GLY A 140 -5.89 1.53 8.27
C GLY A 140 -5.58 2.81 9.05
N ARG A 141 -5.35 3.94 8.38
CA ARG A 141 -5.08 5.23 9.06
C ARG A 141 -6.39 5.89 9.50
N ARG A 142 -6.57 6.10 10.80
CA ARG A 142 -7.74 6.82 11.34
C ARG A 142 -7.45 8.32 11.42
N PHE A 143 -8.46 9.17 11.18
CA PHE A 143 -8.38 10.57 11.59
C PHE A 143 -8.75 10.70 13.07
N THR A 144 -7.87 11.29 13.88
CA THR A 144 -8.13 11.62 15.29
C THR A 144 -7.91 13.10 15.53
N ALA A 145 -8.51 13.66 16.58
CA ALA A 145 -8.34 15.07 16.91
C ALA A 145 -6.86 15.44 17.10
N GLU A 146 -6.08 14.58 17.77
CA GLU A 146 -4.64 14.77 18.00
C GLU A 146 -3.86 14.78 16.68
N MET A 147 -4.20 13.89 15.75
CA MET A 147 -3.57 13.85 14.43
C MET A 147 -3.90 15.09 13.60
N MET A 148 -5.14 15.57 13.67
CA MET A 148 -5.55 16.79 12.98
C MET A 148 -4.87 18.02 13.57
N GLU A 149 -4.81 18.12 14.90
CA GLU A 149 -4.11 19.18 15.62
C GLU A 149 -2.62 19.22 15.26
N ALA A 150 -1.93 18.07 15.33
CA ALA A 150 -0.52 17.98 15.00
C ALA A 150 -0.21 18.33 13.53
N GLY A 151 -1.09 17.96 12.59
CA GLY A 151 -0.91 18.23 11.17
C GLY A 151 -1.31 19.65 10.73
N ARG A 152 -2.08 20.37 11.55
CA ARG A 152 -2.65 21.67 11.20
C ARG A 152 -1.62 22.74 10.86
N PRO A 153 -0.49 22.92 11.58
CA PRO A 153 0.52 23.91 11.23
C PRO A 153 1.09 23.74 9.81
N ASP A 154 1.40 22.51 9.42
CA ASP A 154 1.87 22.20 8.07
C ASP A 154 0.80 22.48 7.01
N GLY A 155 -0.45 22.11 7.31
CA GLY A 155 -1.59 22.42 6.44
C GLY A 155 -1.73 23.92 6.20
N LEU A 156 -1.67 24.72 7.27
CA LEU A 156 -1.78 26.18 7.17
C LEU A 156 -0.63 26.77 6.37
N GLN A 157 0.61 26.32 6.61
CA GLN A 157 1.76 26.83 5.87
C GLN A 157 1.69 26.48 4.38
N ALA A 158 1.28 25.26 4.03
CA ALA A 158 1.11 24.85 2.64
C ALA A 158 -0.01 25.65 1.95
N LEU A 159 -1.15 25.82 2.62
CA LEU A 159 -2.26 26.60 2.06
C LEU A 159 -1.90 28.09 1.94
N ARG A 160 -1.10 28.64 2.85
CA ARG A 160 -0.60 30.01 2.72
C ARG A 160 0.16 30.21 1.41
N GLN A 161 1.08 29.31 1.07
CA GLN A 161 1.80 29.37 -0.21
C GLN A 161 0.86 29.25 -1.42
N ALA A 162 -0.16 28.40 -1.32
CA ALA A 162 -1.16 28.24 -2.38
C ALA A 162 -2.00 29.50 -2.59
N PHE A 163 -2.44 30.15 -1.50
CA PHE A 163 -3.12 31.44 -1.54
C PHE A 163 -2.19 32.54 -2.08
N ASP A 164 -0.93 32.61 -1.65
CA ASP A 164 0.06 33.57 -2.16
C ASP A 164 0.27 33.41 -3.67
N MET A 165 0.37 32.17 -4.17
CA MET A 165 0.52 31.89 -5.61
C MET A 165 -0.70 32.38 -6.40
N LEU A 166 -1.92 32.13 -5.92
CA LEU A 166 -3.12 32.60 -6.60
C LEU A 166 -3.23 34.13 -6.54
N GLU A 167 -3.04 34.74 -5.37
CA GLU A 167 -3.21 36.17 -5.13
C GLU A 167 -2.15 37.04 -5.84
N ASN A 168 -0.89 36.59 -5.82
CA ASN A 168 0.28 37.38 -6.22
C ASN A 168 0.93 36.93 -7.53
N THR A 169 0.46 35.82 -8.13
CA THR A 169 0.96 35.37 -9.44
C THR A 169 -0.16 35.28 -10.46
N PHE A 170 -1.20 34.49 -10.19
CA PHE A 170 -2.25 34.25 -11.19
C PHE A 170 -3.25 35.41 -11.30
N LEU A 171 -3.69 35.96 -10.17
CA LEU A 171 -4.72 37.00 -10.13
C LEU A 171 -4.15 38.42 -10.00
N ILE A 172 -2.81 38.57 -10.00
CA ILE A 172 -2.15 39.86 -9.71
C ILE A 172 -2.52 40.98 -10.69
N ASP A 173 -2.78 40.63 -11.95
CA ASP A 173 -3.16 41.58 -13.01
C ASP A 173 -4.65 41.96 -13.00
N GLY A 174 -5.40 41.48 -12.00
CA GLY A 174 -6.82 41.81 -11.83
C GLY A 174 -7.76 41.01 -12.75
N ARG A 175 -7.27 39.95 -13.41
CA ARG A 175 -8.13 39.05 -14.18
C ARG A 175 -9.21 38.41 -13.30
N ASP A 176 -10.38 38.17 -13.90
CA ASP A 176 -11.51 37.56 -13.19
C ASP A 176 -11.40 36.03 -13.07
N TRP A 177 -10.72 35.39 -14.02
CA TRP A 177 -10.60 33.93 -14.17
C TRP A 177 -9.15 33.52 -14.44
N ILE A 178 -8.78 32.29 -14.10
CA ILE A 178 -7.38 31.80 -14.14
C ILE A 178 -6.69 32.05 -15.50
N LEU A 179 -7.41 31.79 -16.59
CA LEU A 179 -6.90 31.95 -17.97
C LEU A 179 -7.12 33.35 -18.55
N GLY A 180 -7.65 34.31 -17.79
CA GLY A 180 -7.90 35.67 -18.27
C GLY A 180 -9.04 35.80 -19.29
N THR A 181 -9.94 34.82 -19.34
CA THR A 181 -11.12 34.79 -20.21
C THR A 181 -12.24 35.71 -19.69
N ASN A 182 -13.36 35.84 -20.41
CA ASN A 182 -14.54 36.58 -19.95
C ASN A 182 -15.52 35.73 -19.11
N GLN A 183 -15.34 34.42 -19.10
CA GLN A 183 -16.17 33.43 -18.41
C GLN A 183 -15.26 32.39 -17.75
N PRO A 184 -15.71 31.69 -16.69
CA PRO A 184 -14.90 30.65 -16.06
C PRO A 184 -14.61 29.55 -17.07
N THR A 185 -13.46 28.93 -16.93
CA THR A 185 -13.01 27.80 -17.74
C THR A 185 -12.87 26.55 -16.88
N LEU A 186 -12.50 25.43 -17.51
CA LEU A 186 -12.18 24.22 -16.77
C LEU A 186 -10.91 24.37 -15.92
N ALA A 187 -10.00 25.28 -16.25
CA ALA A 187 -8.89 25.62 -15.37
C ALA A 187 -9.38 26.19 -14.03
N ASP A 188 -10.48 26.97 -14.03
CA ASP A 188 -11.08 27.48 -12.79
C ASP A 188 -11.70 26.35 -11.96
N ILE A 189 -12.45 25.42 -12.57
CA ILE A 189 -13.01 24.24 -11.87
C ILE A 189 -11.86 23.41 -11.25
N ASP A 190 -10.80 23.16 -12.01
CA ASP A 190 -9.66 22.35 -11.58
C ASP A 190 -8.85 23.02 -10.46
N ALA A 191 -8.83 24.36 -10.42
CA ALA A 191 -8.11 25.12 -9.38
C ALA A 191 -8.93 25.38 -8.12
N VAL A 192 -10.22 25.73 -8.25
CA VAL A 192 -11.00 26.41 -7.19
C VAL A 192 -11.48 25.50 -6.06
N TRP A 193 -11.72 24.23 -6.35
CA TRP A 193 -12.48 23.34 -5.47
C TRP A 193 -11.93 23.17 -4.03
N PRO A 194 -10.60 23.12 -3.75
CA PRO A 194 -10.12 23.03 -2.37
C PRO A 194 -10.29 24.35 -1.62
N PHE A 195 -10.18 25.48 -2.33
CA PHE A 195 -10.33 26.82 -1.76
C PHE A 195 -11.79 27.14 -1.48
N GLU A 196 -12.68 26.76 -2.39
CA GLU A 196 -14.13 26.83 -2.18
C GLU A 196 -14.53 26.01 -0.96
N TRP A 197 -14.05 24.77 -0.85
CA TRP A 197 -14.34 23.92 0.30
C TRP A 197 -13.88 24.56 1.63
N LEU A 198 -12.67 25.10 1.68
CA LEU A 198 -12.15 25.74 2.90
C LEU A 198 -12.87 27.06 3.25
N LEU A 199 -13.25 27.85 2.26
CA LEU A 199 -13.79 29.20 2.46
C LEU A 199 -15.32 29.23 2.61
N MET A 200 -16.03 28.33 1.94
CA MET A 200 -17.48 28.41 1.76
C MET A 200 -18.25 27.25 2.40
N ASP A 201 -17.63 26.08 2.60
CA ASP A 201 -18.32 24.94 3.21
C ASP A 201 -18.53 25.17 4.71
N ARG A 202 -19.77 24.96 5.17
CA ARG A 202 -20.14 25.12 6.58
C ARG A 202 -19.35 24.18 7.50
N ALA A 203 -19.02 22.97 7.04
CA ALA A 203 -18.23 22.01 7.79
C ALA A 203 -16.77 22.45 7.98
N MET A 204 -16.30 23.41 7.18
CA MET A 204 -14.96 23.97 7.25
C MET A 204 -14.92 25.35 7.93
N THR A 205 -16.03 25.80 8.54
CA THR A 205 -16.08 27.08 9.25
C THR A 205 -15.00 27.14 10.34
N GLY A 206 -14.18 28.20 10.32
CA GLY A 206 -13.06 28.36 11.27
C GLY A 206 -11.81 27.54 10.94
N SER A 207 -11.81 26.74 9.86
CA SER A 207 -10.63 25.99 9.41
C SER A 207 -9.46 26.89 9.05
N LEU A 208 -9.71 28.11 8.56
CA LEU A 208 -8.71 29.11 8.21
C LEU A 208 -8.73 30.30 9.19
N PRO A 209 -7.59 30.65 9.83
CA PRO A 209 -7.50 31.84 10.67
C PRO A 209 -7.68 33.14 9.87
N GLU A 210 -8.66 33.96 10.24
CA GLU A 210 -8.98 35.23 9.54
C GLU A 210 -7.77 36.18 9.43
N ALA A 211 -6.93 36.24 10.46
CA ALA A 211 -5.74 37.08 10.45
C ALA A 211 -4.73 36.69 9.34
N ASN A 212 -4.72 35.43 8.92
CA ASN A 212 -3.77 34.91 7.94
C ASN A 212 -4.39 34.71 6.57
N PHE A 213 -5.69 34.39 6.49
CA PHE A 213 -6.38 33.98 5.26
C PHE A 213 -7.57 34.85 4.89
N GLY A 214 -7.90 35.87 5.69
CA GLY A 214 -9.07 36.72 5.49
C GLY A 214 -9.00 37.58 4.23
N GLU A 215 -10.11 38.24 3.91
CA GLU A 215 -10.24 39.09 2.72
C GLU A 215 -9.27 40.26 2.69
N LYS A 216 -8.81 40.73 3.85
CA LYS A 216 -7.78 41.77 3.94
C LYS A 216 -6.42 41.31 3.42
N THR A 217 -6.13 40.01 3.55
CA THR A 217 -4.85 39.41 3.14
C THR A 217 -4.92 38.87 1.72
N TYR A 218 -6.03 38.21 1.35
CA TYR A 218 -6.20 37.58 0.03
C TYR A 218 -7.48 38.05 -0.69
N PRO A 219 -7.63 39.36 -0.97
CA PRO A 219 -8.87 39.90 -1.54
C PRO A 219 -9.21 39.31 -2.91
N LYS A 220 -8.21 39.01 -3.77
CA LYS A 220 -8.47 38.51 -5.13
C LYS A 220 -8.87 37.04 -5.11
N VAL A 221 -8.24 36.22 -4.27
CA VAL A 221 -8.63 34.80 -4.09
C VAL A 221 -10.08 34.70 -3.61
N HIS A 222 -10.44 35.44 -2.57
CA HIS A 222 -11.81 35.45 -2.04
C HIS A 222 -12.83 35.94 -3.07
N ALA A 223 -12.50 37.01 -3.80
CA ALA A 223 -13.36 37.52 -4.88
C ALA A 223 -13.53 36.48 -6.00
N TRP A 224 -12.46 35.81 -6.41
CA TRP A 224 -12.50 34.75 -7.44
C TRP A 224 -13.38 33.58 -7.01
N VAL A 225 -13.21 33.04 -5.79
CA VAL A 225 -14.06 31.94 -5.28
C VAL A 225 -15.54 32.34 -5.25
N ARG A 226 -15.87 33.53 -4.73
CA ARG A 226 -17.26 34.02 -4.71
C ARG A 226 -17.83 34.20 -6.11
N ARG A 227 -17.04 34.76 -7.03
CA ARG A 227 -17.44 35.00 -8.42
C ARG A 227 -17.71 33.68 -9.14
N PHE A 228 -16.81 32.70 -8.97
CA PHE A 228 -16.98 31.36 -9.50
C PHE A 228 -18.28 30.73 -9.00
N MET A 229 -18.49 30.73 -7.67
CA MET A 229 -19.70 30.15 -7.08
C MET A 229 -20.97 30.88 -7.49
N ALA A 230 -20.95 32.21 -7.65
CA ALA A 230 -22.09 32.96 -8.18
C ALA A 230 -22.46 32.51 -9.60
N GLN A 231 -21.47 32.29 -10.48
CA GLN A 231 -21.72 31.77 -11.83
C GLN A 231 -22.25 30.34 -11.81
N VAL A 232 -21.66 29.46 -11.00
CA VAL A 232 -22.13 28.07 -10.82
C VAL A 232 -23.58 28.05 -10.34
N GLN A 233 -23.95 28.85 -9.33
CA GLN A 233 -25.32 28.89 -8.81
C GLN A 233 -26.32 29.46 -9.82
N ARG A 234 -25.92 30.47 -10.59
CA ARG A 234 -26.74 30.98 -11.69
C ARG A 234 -27.00 29.89 -12.72
N LYS A 235 -25.95 29.20 -13.17
CA LYS A 235 -26.04 28.11 -14.15
C LYS A 235 -26.81 26.90 -13.64
N LYS A 236 -26.70 26.57 -12.36
CA LYS A 236 -27.53 25.54 -11.71
C LYS A 236 -29.02 25.86 -11.77
N LYS A 237 -29.42 27.12 -11.59
CA LYS A 237 -30.83 27.56 -11.68
C LYS A 237 -31.36 27.54 -13.11
N GLU A 238 -30.50 27.80 -14.09
CA GLU A 238 -30.81 27.72 -15.53
C GLU A 238 -30.88 26.26 -16.03
N ALA A 239 -30.17 25.34 -15.38
CA ALA A 239 -30.07 23.95 -15.79
C ALA A 239 -31.38 23.17 -15.60
N VAL A 240 -31.61 22.19 -16.47
CA VAL A 240 -32.69 21.21 -16.29
C VAL A 240 -32.45 20.45 -14.99
N LYS A 241 -33.46 20.42 -14.11
CA LYS A 241 -33.38 19.71 -12.83
C LYS A 241 -33.16 18.22 -13.08
N ALA A 242 -32.16 17.65 -12.41
CA ALA A 242 -31.87 16.22 -12.50
C ALA A 242 -32.99 15.39 -11.86
N THR A 243 -33.35 14.28 -12.49
CA THR A 243 -34.24 13.30 -11.87
C THR A 243 -33.41 12.40 -10.97
N ALA A 244 -33.81 12.26 -9.71
CA ALA A 244 -33.21 11.28 -8.81
C ALA A 244 -33.81 9.89 -9.08
N LEU A 245 -32.95 8.94 -9.43
CA LEU A 245 -33.29 7.55 -9.71
C LEU A 245 -33.00 6.71 -8.47
N ASP A 246 -33.94 5.83 -8.11
CA ASP A 246 -33.65 4.73 -7.19
C ASP A 246 -32.77 3.66 -7.86
N GLY A 247 -32.23 2.74 -7.05
CA GLY A 247 -31.33 1.69 -7.52
C GLY A 247 -31.93 0.79 -8.61
N GLU A 248 -33.22 0.45 -8.50
CA GLU A 248 -33.91 -0.42 -9.46
C GLU A 248 -34.11 0.26 -10.82
N THR A 249 -34.56 1.52 -10.81
CA THR A 249 -34.74 2.33 -12.02
C THR A 249 -33.41 2.63 -12.69
N MET A 250 -32.38 2.96 -11.90
CA MET A 250 -31.02 3.17 -12.39
C MET A 250 -30.47 1.90 -13.05
N ALA A 251 -30.56 0.74 -12.38
CA ALA A 251 -30.03 -0.51 -12.89
C ALA A 251 -30.76 -0.93 -14.18
N SER A 252 -32.10 -0.85 -14.19
CA SER A 252 -32.91 -1.16 -15.37
C SER A 252 -32.53 -0.30 -16.57
N ARG A 253 -32.32 1.00 -16.35
CA ARG A 253 -31.91 1.93 -17.41
C ARG A 253 -30.50 1.65 -17.92
N THR A 254 -29.53 1.47 -17.02
CA THR A 254 -28.11 1.30 -17.39
C THR A 254 -27.89 -0.03 -18.10
N LEU A 255 -28.47 -1.12 -17.58
CA LEU A 255 -28.35 -2.46 -18.16
C LEU A 255 -29.19 -2.62 -19.44
N GLY A 256 -30.32 -1.93 -19.53
CA GLY A 256 -31.22 -1.91 -20.68
C GLY A 256 -30.83 -0.94 -21.79
N ALA A 257 -29.75 -0.18 -21.64
CA ALA A 257 -29.33 0.82 -22.61
C ALA A 257 -29.10 0.20 -24.01
N SER A 258 -29.62 0.88 -25.03
CA SER A 258 -29.57 0.38 -26.43
C SER A 258 -28.29 0.79 -27.17
N SER A 259 -27.57 1.79 -26.67
CA SER A 259 -26.32 2.28 -27.25
C SER A 259 -25.23 1.21 -27.21
N SER A 260 -24.50 1.07 -28.32
CA SER A 260 -23.24 0.33 -28.31
C SER A 260 -22.22 1.03 -27.41
N PRO A 261 -21.40 0.27 -26.66
CA PRO A 261 -20.30 0.84 -25.89
C PRO A 261 -19.32 1.62 -26.78
N GLU A 262 -18.54 2.51 -26.18
CA GLU A 262 -17.48 3.23 -26.90
C GLU A 262 -16.50 2.25 -27.56
N ASN A 263 -16.09 2.56 -28.79
CA ASN A 263 -15.01 1.82 -29.44
C ASN A 263 -13.67 2.26 -28.83
N VAL A 264 -12.91 1.31 -28.31
CA VAL A 264 -11.67 1.58 -27.58
C VAL A 264 -10.49 0.97 -28.31
N VAL A 265 -9.42 1.75 -28.45
CA VAL A 265 -8.17 1.29 -29.06
C VAL A 265 -7.42 0.38 -28.08
N PHE A 266 -6.68 -0.58 -28.62
CA PHE A 266 -5.77 -1.44 -27.87
C PHE A 266 -4.34 -1.25 -28.39
N ILE A 267 -3.45 -0.72 -27.55
CA ILE A 267 -2.02 -0.62 -27.84
C ILE A 267 -1.31 -1.94 -27.52
N ASN A 268 -0.39 -2.37 -28.38
CA ASN A 268 0.26 -3.68 -28.27
C ASN A 268 1.61 -3.63 -27.53
N ASP A 269 2.16 -2.44 -27.32
CA ASP A 269 3.46 -2.17 -26.70
C ASP A 269 3.31 -1.64 -25.26
N ASP A 270 2.19 -1.97 -24.59
CA ASP A 270 1.96 -1.55 -23.22
C ASP A 270 2.90 -2.27 -22.23
N PRO A 271 3.56 -1.56 -21.30
CA PRO A 271 4.47 -2.17 -20.33
C PRO A 271 3.80 -3.14 -19.36
N LEU A 272 2.47 -3.11 -19.18
CA LEU A 272 1.75 -4.11 -18.38
C LEU A 272 1.68 -5.48 -19.05
N SER A 273 2.05 -5.60 -20.33
CA SER A 273 2.02 -6.85 -21.12
C SER A 273 0.65 -7.55 -21.11
N LEU A 274 -0.43 -6.78 -20.94
CA LEU A 274 -1.81 -7.27 -20.97
C LEU A 274 -2.29 -7.42 -22.41
N LYS A 275 -3.15 -8.42 -22.65
CA LYS A 275 -3.74 -8.67 -23.97
C LYS A 275 -5.23 -8.39 -23.96
N GLN A 276 -5.76 -7.99 -25.11
CA GLN A 276 -7.20 -7.84 -25.28
C GLN A 276 -7.91 -9.15 -24.95
N GLY A 277 -8.96 -9.07 -24.14
CA GLY A 277 -9.71 -10.21 -23.63
C GLY A 277 -9.15 -10.85 -22.37
N ASP A 278 -7.98 -10.43 -21.87
CA ASP A 278 -7.48 -10.90 -20.57
C ASP A 278 -8.48 -10.52 -19.46
N GLU A 279 -8.82 -11.47 -18.59
CA GLU A 279 -9.54 -11.16 -17.35
C GLU A 279 -8.61 -10.39 -16.42
N VAL A 280 -9.01 -9.21 -15.97
CA VAL A 280 -8.19 -8.32 -15.13
C VAL A 280 -8.99 -7.75 -13.96
N GLU A 281 -8.29 -7.45 -12.87
CA GLU A 281 -8.77 -6.59 -11.78
C GLU A 281 -8.15 -5.20 -11.94
N VAL A 282 -8.98 -4.16 -11.88
CA VAL A 282 -8.59 -2.75 -11.94
C VAL A 282 -8.88 -2.08 -10.60
N PHE A 283 -7.92 -1.29 -10.12
CA PHE A 283 -8.01 -0.62 -8.82
C PHE A 283 -7.17 0.67 -8.77
N PRO A 284 -7.53 1.64 -7.90
CA PRO A 284 -6.69 2.81 -7.66
C PRO A 284 -5.31 2.41 -7.10
N SER A 285 -4.23 3.00 -7.62
CA SER A 285 -2.87 2.75 -7.14
C SER A 285 -2.54 3.53 -5.86
N ASP A 286 -3.30 4.57 -5.54
CA ASP A 286 -3.13 5.46 -4.39
C ASP A 286 -3.75 4.90 -3.08
N TYR A 287 -4.62 3.89 -3.13
CA TYR A 287 -5.33 3.33 -1.96
C TYR A 287 -5.26 1.79 -1.84
N ARG A 288 -4.04 1.25 -1.72
CA ARG A 288 -3.71 -0.16 -1.37
C ARG A 288 -4.70 -1.23 -1.90
N ASN A 289 -5.07 -1.17 -3.18
CA ASN A 289 -5.88 -2.18 -3.89
C ASN A 289 -7.32 -2.39 -3.38
N MET A 290 -7.92 -1.41 -2.69
CA MET A 290 -9.35 -1.47 -2.32
C MET A 290 -10.30 -1.01 -3.44
N GLY A 291 -11.51 -1.56 -3.47
CA GLY A 291 -12.53 -1.20 -4.46
C GLY A 291 -12.19 -1.67 -5.88
N LYS A 292 -11.90 -2.97 -6.02
CA LYS A 292 -11.51 -3.56 -7.30
C LYS A 292 -12.73 -3.78 -8.19
N SER A 293 -12.61 -3.42 -9.45
CA SER A 293 -13.55 -3.86 -10.49
C SER A 293 -12.87 -4.92 -11.36
N ALA A 294 -13.58 -6.00 -11.68
CA ALA A 294 -13.04 -7.11 -12.44
C ALA A 294 -13.81 -7.29 -13.75
N GLY A 295 -13.11 -7.73 -14.81
CA GLY A 295 -13.73 -8.07 -16.08
C GLY A 295 -12.73 -8.26 -17.21
N ALA A 296 -13.25 -8.60 -18.38
CA ALA A 296 -12.45 -8.81 -19.58
C ALA A 296 -11.91 -7.47 -20.10
N LEU A 297 -10.61 -7.38 -20.35
CA LEU A 297 -9.96 -6.17 -20.86
C LEU A 297 -10.37 -5.91 -22.31
N MET A 298 -11.12 -4.84 -22.55
CA MET A 298 -11.66 -4.48 -23.86
C MET A 298 -10.81 -3.42 -24.57
N GLY A 299 -10.21 -2.50 -23.80
CA GLY A 299 -9.49 -1.35 -24.33
C GLY A 299 -8.29 -0.98 -23.46
N LEU A 300 -7.20 -0.58 -24.12
CA LEU A 300 -5.95 -0.21 -23.46
C LEU A 300 -5.24 0.85 -24.29
N THR A 301 -5.10 2.04 -23.74
CA THR A 301 -4.33 3.14 -24.32
C THR A 301 -3.36 3.72 -23.29
N THR A 302 -2.61 4.75 -23.68
CA THR A 302 -1.73 5.50 -22.77
C THR A 302 -2.50 6.29 -21.71
N THR A 303 -3.78 6.60 -21.95
CA THR A 303 -4.59 7.45 -21.05
C THR A 303 -5.79 6.75 -20.44
N GLU A 304 -6.24 5.64 -21.02
CA GLU A 304 -7.48 4.95 -20.67
C GLU A 304 -7.33 3.44 -20.65
N LEU A 305 -8.01 2.79 -19.70
CA LEU A 305 -8.17 1.35 -19.59
C LEU A 305 -9.66 1.02 -19.46
N VAL A 306 -10.12 0.01 -20.20
CA VAL A 306 -11.54 -0.36 -20.25
C VAL A 306 -11.72 -1.85 -20.05
N ILE A 307 -12.55 -2.24 -19.08
CA ILE A 307 -12.94 -3.63 -18.84
C ILE A 307 -14.44 -3.80 -19.08
N ARG A 308 -14.84 -4.97 -19.56
CA ARG A 308 -16.25 -5.36 -19.61
C ARG A 308 -16.56 -6.23 -18.39
N ASN A 309 -17.45 -5.73 -17.52
CA ASN A 309 -17.86 -6.46 -16.32
C ASN A 309 -18.86 -7.58 -16.65
N LYS A 310 -19.28 -8.36 -15.64
CA LYS A 310 -20.16 -9.54 -15.84
C LYS A 310 -21.57 -9.16 -16.28
N LYS A 311 -21.96 -7.89 -16.09
CA LYS A 311 -23.24 -7.34 -16.53
C LYS A 311 -23.18 -6.77 -17.95
N GLY A 312 -22.03 -6.86 -18.62
CA GLY A 312 -21.84 -6.38 -19.98
C GLY A 312 -21.66 -4.87 -20.09
N LEU A 313 -21.45 -4.17 -18.97
CA LEU A 313 -21.09 -2.75 -18.95
C LEU A 313 -19.59 -2.59 -19.16
N HIS A 314 -19.21 -1.52 -19.86
CA HIS A 314 -17.83 -1.15 -20.07
C HIS A 314 -17.44 -0.16 -18.97
N LEU A 315 -16.50 -0.54 -18.12
CA LEU A 315 -16.00 0.30 -17.03
C LEU A 315 -14.69 0.93 -17.49
N HIS A 316 -14.67 2.26 -17.54
CA HIS A 316 -13.55 3.05 -18.03
C HIS A 316 -12.81 3.70 -16.87
N PHE A 317 -11.49 3.56 -16.88
CA PHE A 317 -10.59 4.09 -15.88
C PHE A 317 -9.48 4.90 -16.55
N PRO A 318 -9.05 6.04 -15.97
CA PRO A 318 -7.82 6.69 -16.43
C PRO A 318 -6.62 5.78 -16.11
N ARG A 319 -5.56 5.86 -16.92
CA ARG A 319 -4.30 5.13 -16.62
C ARG A 319 -3.54 5.73 -15.44
N TRP A 320 -3.64 7.03 -15.27
CA TRP A 320 -3.00 7.74 -14.17
C TRP A 320 -3.69 7.42 -12.84
N ASN A 321 -2.92 7.03 -11.82
CA ASN A 321 -3.39 6.58 -10.51
C ASN A 321 -4.26 5.31 -10.49
N PHE A 322 -4.22 4.50 -11.55
CA PHE A 322 -4.88 3.18 -11.57
C PHE A 322 -3.90 2.10 -12.01
N SER A 323 -4.17 0.89 -11.57
CA SER A 323 -3.42 -0.30 -11.96
C SER A 323 -4.38 -1.41 -12.36
N ALA A 324 -3.94 -2.23 -13.31
CA ALA A 324 -4.65 -3.44 -13.70
C ALA A 324 -3.73 -4.66 -13.54
N LYS A 325 -4.30 -5.76 -13.06
CA LYS A 325 -3.60 -7.04 -12.88
C LYS A 325 -4.42 -8.17 -13.48
N LYS A 326 -3.78 -9.10 -14.17
CA LYS A 326 -4.44 -10.28 -14.73
C LYS A 326 -5.00 -11.16 -13.61
N VAL A 327 -6.25 -11.59 -13.75
CA VAL A 327 -6.89 -12.58 -12.89
C VAL A 327 -6.43 -13.95 -13.36
N GLY A 328 -5.68 -14.67 -12.53
CA GLY A 328 -5.35 -16.06 -12.80
C GLY A 328 -6.64 -16.88 -12.88
N HIS A 329 -6.84 -17.65 -13.96
CA HIS A 329 -7.95 -18.59 -14.06
C HIS A 329 -7.86 -19.61 -12.92
N ALA A 330 -8.72 -19.46 -11.92
CA ALA A 330 -8.93 -20.44 -10.88
C ALA A 330 -9.97 -21.45 -11.38
N SER A 331 -9.55 -22.71 -11.55
CA SER A 331 -10.46 -23.84 -11.73
C SER A 331 -11.41 -23.96 -10.52
N THR A 332 -12.70 -24.11 -10.80
CA THR A 332 -13.80 -24.30 -9.84
C THR A 332 -13.61 -25.51 -8.92
N ILE A 333 -13.43 -25.29 -7.60
CA ILE A 333 -13.90 -26.20 -6.53
C ILE A 333 -14.38 -25.39 -5.30
N SER A 334 -15.58 -25.78 -4.86
CA SER A 334 -16.31 -25.58 -3.59
C SER A 334 -15.57 -24.99 -2.38
N THR A 335 -16.24 -24.02 -1.75
CA THR A 335 -16.03 -23.49 -0.39
C THR A 335 -16.12 -24.59 0.68
N SER A 336 -14.98 -25.15 1.06
CA SER A 336 -14.68 -25.66 2.41
C SER A 336 -13.20 -26.06 2.48
N VAL A 337 -12.40 -25.30 3.21
CA VAL A 337 -11.03 -25.64 3.67
C VAL A 337 -9.99 -25.97 2.57
N THR A 338 -9.05 -25.03 2.34
CA THR A 338 -7.57 -25.18 2.32
C THR A 338 -6.93 -24.21 1.31
N LEU A 339 -6.14 -23.26 1.81
CA LEU A 339 -5.14 -22.51 1.04
C LEU A 339 -4.11 -23.49 0.46
N ALA A 340 -4.06 -23.63 -0.86
CA ALA A 340 -2.90 -24.14 -1.55
C ALA A 340 -2.41 -23.08 -2.54
N ASN A 341 -1.74 -22.06 -2.02
CA ASN A 341 -0.66 -21.45 -2.79
C ASN A 341 0.25 -22.60 -3.23
N LYS A 342 0.51 -22.75 -4.53
CA LYS A 342 1.52 -23.71 -4.98
C LYS A 342 2.85 -23.22 -4.42
N ILE A 343 3.32 -23.84 -3.33
CA ILE A 343 4.57 -23.47 -2.67
C ILE A 343 5.68 -23.65 -3.71
N PRO A 344 6.43 -22.58 -4.06
CA PRO A 344 7.48 -22.66 -5.07
C PRO A 344 8.59 -23.59 -4.60
N ARG A 345 9.33 -24.19 -5.54
CA ARG A 345 10.54 -24.91 -5.15
C ARG A 345 11.56 -23.90 -4.69
N MET A 346 12.22 -24.21 -3.58
CA MET A 346 13.20 -23.34 -2.98
C MET A 346 14.53 -24.08 -2.80
N ARG A 347 15.63 -23.34 -2.86
CA ARG A 347 16.98 -23.81 -2.58
C ARG A 347 17.65 -22.82 -1.65
N LEU A 348 18.11 -23.29 -0.48
CA LEU A 348 18.81 -22.48 0.51
C LEU A 348 20.31 -22.76 0.43
N LEU A 349 21.10 -21.71 0.13
CA LEU A 349 22.55 -21.74 0.30
C LEU A 349 22.86 -21.68 1.79
N TYR A 350 23.47 -22.75 2.31
CA TYR A 350 23.50 -23.03 3.74
C TYR A 350 24.88 -23.51 4.22
N HIS A 351 25.14 -23.31 5.51
CA HIS A 351 26.20 -23.99 6.25
C HIS A 351 25.71 -24.19 7.69
N PRO A 352 25.81 -25.38 8.30
CA PRO A 352 25.22 -25.66 9.61
C PRO A 352 25.91 -24.91 10.77
N GLY A 353 27.08 -24.32 10.51
CA GLY A 353 27.77 -23.43 11.44
C GLY A 353 27.26 -21.98 11.44
N SER A 354 26.34 -21.60 10.54
CA SER A 354 25.78 -20.25 10.51
C SER A 354 24.50 -20.16 11.35
N PRO A 355 24.47 -19.33 12.41
CA PRO A 355 23.26 -19.17 13.22
C PRO A 355 22.14 -18.48 12.42
N PHE A 356 22.47 -17.57 11.50
CA PHE A 356 21.48 -16.93 10.63
C PHE A 356 20.78 -17.91 9.68
N VAL A 357 21.52 -18.89 9.17
CA VAL A 357 20.96 -19.99 8.35
C VAL A 357 20.06 -20.87 9.22
N ARG A 358 20.49 -21.19 10.44
CA ARG A 358 19.69 -21.98 11.39
C ARG A 358 18.37 -21.29 11.71
N LYS A 359 18.36 -19.98 11.95
CA LYS A 359 17.15 -19.18 12.16
C LYS A 359 16.14 -19.37 11.01
N VAL A 360 16.60 -19.22 9.77
CA VAL A 360 15.77 -19.37 8.57
C VAL A 360 15.20 -20.78 8.46
N PHE A 361 16.05 -21.80 8.58
CA PHE A 361 15.62 -23.18 8.34
C PHE A 361 14.78 -23.75 9.49
N MET A 362 15.05 -23.33 10.73
CA MET A 362 14.22 -23.65 11.90
C MET A 362 12.81 -23.04 11.74
N LEU A 363 12.70 -21.78 11.30
CA LEU A 363 11.40 -21.19 10.99
C LEU A 363 10.69 -21.92 9.84
N ALA A 364 11.41 -22.36 8.80
CA ALA A 364 10.83 -23.15 7.74
C ALA A 364 10.24 -24.48 8.25
N HIS A 365 10.84 -25.11 9.26
CA HIS A 365 10.27 -26.27 9.94
C HIS A 365 8.98 -25.92 10.69
N GLU A 366 8.98 -24.83 11.46
CA GLU A 366 7.80 -24.36 12.20
C GLU A 366 6.62 -24.07 11.25
N LEU A 367 6.89 -23.49 10.08
CA LEU A 367 5.89 -23.17 9.08
C LEU A 367 5.51 -24.35 8.15
N GLY A 368 6.11 -25.53 8.33
CA GLY A 368 5.89 -26.69 7.46
C GLY A 368 6.42 -26.53 6.02
N LEU A 369 7.29 -25.54 5.80
CA LEU A 369 7.90 -25.19 4.51
C LEU A 369 9.23 -25.90 4.25
N ALA A 370 9.86 -26.49 5.26
CA ALA A 370 11.16 -27.16 5.13
C ALA A 370 11.19 -28.24 4.03
N LYS A 371 10.08 -28.96 3.84
CA LYS A 371 9.91 -29.98 2.78
C LYS A 371 9.96 -29.42 1.35
N HIS A 372 9.83 -28.11 1.19
CA HIS A 372 9.91 -27.40 -0.09
C HIS A 372 11.28 -26.75 -0.34
N ILE A 373 12.21 -26.88 0.61
CA ILE A 373 13.54 -26.27 0.56
C ILE A 373 14.59 -27.37 0.37
N THR A 374 15.32 -27.30 -0.74
CA THR A 374 16.55 -28.06 -0.93
C THR A 374 17.73 -27.31 -0.30
N LEU A 375 18.69 -28.04 0.27
CA LEU A 375 19.85 -27.46 0.93
C LEU A 375 21.09 -27.59 0.05
N GLN A 376 21.77 -26.49 -0.24
CA GLN A 376 23.06 -26.48 -0.91
C GLN A 376 24.15 -25.99 0.04
N LYS A 377 25.04 -26.90 0.43
CA LYS A 377 26.13 -26.58 1.36
C LYS A 377 27.18 -25.72 0.67
N VAL A 378 27.55 -24.60 1.29
CA VAL A 378 28.57 -23.68 0.78
C VAL A 378 29.49 -23.21 1.92
N VAL A 379 30.73 -22.86 1.60
CA VAL A 379 31.68 -22.22 2.53
C VAL A 379 32.09 -20.85 1.99
N ILE A 380 31.98 -19.83 2.85
CA ILE A 380 32.23 -18.43 2.50
C ILE A 380 33.12 -17.76 3.55
N CYS A 381 34.05 -16.93 3.08
CA CYS A 381 34.91 -16.12 3.94
C CYS A 381 35.46 -14.94 3.13
N PRO A 382 35.47 -13.70 3.64
CA PRO A 382 35.97 -12.54 2.91
C PRO A 382 37.49 -12.61 2.62
N VAL A 383 38.21 -13.50 3.30
CA VAL A 383 39.64 -13.75 3.07
C VAL A 383 39.81 -15.09 2.35
N PRO A 384 40.63 -15.17 1.29
CA PRO A 384 40.93 -16.44 0.62
C PRO A 384 41.57 -17.45 1.57
N ILE A 385 40.83 -18.51 1.91
CA ILE A 385 41.25 -19.62 2.77
C ILE A 385 40.65 -20.90 2.15
N ALA A 386 41.53 -21.79 1.66
CA ALA A 386 41.11 -23.04 1.04
C ALA A 386 40.26 -23.89 1.99
N GLY A 387 39.11 -24.38 1.53
CA GLY A 387 38.14 -25.12 2.34
C GLY A 387 37.23 -24.22 3.19
N TRP A 388 37.35 -22.90 3.09
CA TRP A 388 36.54 -21.95 3.87
C TRP A 388 35.99 -20.76 3.07
N SER A 389 36.58 -20.43 1.93
CA SER A 389 36.12 -19.36 1.01
C SER A 389 35.74 -19.85 -0.39
N ASP A 390 35.66 -21.16 -0.58
CA ASP A 390 35.65 -21.79 -1.91
C ASP A 390 34.40 -21.45 -2.75
N ASN A 391 33.29 -21.06 -2.11
CA ASN A 391 32.03 -20.76 -2.79
C ASN A 391 31.71 -19.25 -2.87
N ASN A 392 32.64 -18.35 -2.55
CA ASN A 392 32.35 -16.91 -2.55
C ASN A 392 31.77 -16.41 -3.89
N ALA A 393 32.38 -16.80 -5.02
CA ALA A 393 31.94 -16.40 -6.36
C ALA A 393 30.58 -17.01 -6.73
N GLU A 394 30.33 -18.25 -6.32
CA GLU A 394 29.07 -18.95 -6.55
C GLU A 394 27.91 -18.30 -5.76
N VAL A 395 28.14 -17.96 -4.49
CA VAL A 395 27.16 -17.26 -3.66
C VAL A 395 26.94 -15.83 -4.17
N ALA A 396 27.99 -15.16 -4.66
CA ALA A 396 27.94 -13.80 -5.19
C ALA A 396 26.98 -13.60 -6.37
N VAL A 397 26.67 -14.69 -7.10
CA VAL A 397 25.67 -14.67 -8.18
C VAL A 397 24.27 -14.31 -7.67
N TYR A 398 23.93 -14.75 -6.45
CA TYR A 398 22.59 -14.57 -5.85
C TYR A 398 22.58 -13.56 -4.70
N ASN A 399 23.70 -13.41 -4.00
CA ASN A 399 23.87 -12.41 -2.96
C ASN A 399 25.21 -11.71 -3.19
N PRO A 400 25.23 -10.47 -3.72
CA PRO A 400 26.48 -9.79 -4.08
C PRO A 400 27.45 -9.56 -2.90
N MET A 401 26.97 -9.73 -1.66
CA MET A 401 27.80 -9.67 -0.45
C MET A 401 28.54 -10.98 -0.15
N ALA A 402 28.31 -12.04 -0.95
CA ALA A 402 28.77 -13.40 -0.70
C ALA A 402 28.47 -13.88 0.73
N LYS A 403 27.25 -13.59 1.23
CA LYS A 403 26.78 -13.97 2.57
C LYS A 403 25.69 -15.05 2.52
N ILE A 404 25.65 -15.88 3.56
CA ILE A 404 24.56 -16.84 3.82
C ILE A 404 23.80 -16.43 5.09
N PRO A 405 22.49 -16.69 5.19
CA PRO A 405 21.63 -17.42 4.25
C PRO A 405 21.33 -16.64 2.96
N CYS A 406 21.10 -17.39 1.88
CA CYS A 406 20.54 -16.90 0.63
C CYS A 406 19.55 -17.95 0.10
N LEU A 407 18.28 -17.58 -0.03
CA LEU A 407 17.20 -18.46 -0.50
C LEU A 407 16.89 -18.12 -1.96
N ILE A 408 17.00 -19.10 -2.84
CA ILE A 408 16.60 -18.99 -4.24
C ILE A 408 15.23 -19.67 -4.38
N SER A 409 14.28 -18.99 -4.99
CA SER A 409 12.92 -19.49 -5.23
C SER A 409 12.60 -19.39 -6.72
N ASP A 410 11.70 -20.24 -7.24
CA ASP A 410 11.22 -20.12 -8.62
C ASP A 410 10.65 -18.72 -8.92
N ASP A 411 10.08 -18.05 -7.91
CA ASP A 411 9.52 -16.70 -8.04
C ASP A 411 10.57 -15.58 -7.95
N VAL A 412 11.72 -15.85 -7.32
CA VAL A 412 12.81 -14.90 -7.09
C VAL A 412 14.14 -15.57 -7.42
N PRO A 413 14.46 -15.74 -8.72
CA PRO A 413 15.63 -16.49 -9.16
C PRO A 413 16.95 -15.77 -8.83
N ASP A 414 16.91 -14.45 -8.66
CA ASP A 414 18.08 -13.63 -8.31
C ASP A 414 18.48 -13.76 -6.83
N GLY A 415 17.68 -14.45 -6.01
CA GLY A 415 17.97 -14.70 -4.60
C GLY A 415 17.31 -13.72 -3.62
N ILE A 416 16.86 -14.27 -2.50
CA ILE A 416 16.37 -13.56 -1.32
C ILE A 416 17.42 -13.73 -0.24
N PHE A 417 18.02 -12.62 0.20
CA PHE A 417 19.10 -12.62 1.19
C PHE A 417 18.79 -11.61 2.29
N ASP A 418 19.58 -11.68 3.37
CA ASP A 418 19.23 -11.22 4.73
C ASP A 418 18.24 -12.16 5.43
N SER A 419 18.66 -12.67 6.59
CA SER A 419 17.89 -13.68 7.33
C SER A 419 16.51 -13.20 7.77
N ARG A 420 16.34 -11.89 8.02
CA ARG A 420 15.06 -11.31 8.42
C ARG A 420 14.10 -11.21 7.24
N ILE A 421 14.61 -10.81 6.08
CA ILE A 421 13.84 -10.77 4.82
C ILE A 421 13.39 -12.18 4.43
N ILE A 422 14.28 -13.18 4.53
CA ILE A 422 13.92 -14.57 4.25
C ILE A 422 12.84 -15.07 5.23
N CYS A 423 12.97 -14.77 6.53
CA CYS A 423 11.94 -15.13 7.52
C CYS A 423 10.57 -14.48 7.21
N GLU A 424 10.56 -13.20 6.79
CA GLU A 424 9.33 -12.52 6.35
C GLU A 424 8.73 -13.17 5.11
N TYR A 425 9.57 -13.50 4.12
CA TYR A 425 9.14 -14.23 2.92
C TYR A 425 8.47 -15.57 3.25
N LEU A 426 9.10 -16.38 4.10
CA LEU A 426 8.55 -17.67 4.53
C LEU A 426 7.26 -17.52 5.33
N THR A 427 7.18 -16.52 6.22
CA THR A 427 5.99 -16.21 7.01
C THR A 427 4.81 -15.82 6.12
N ASN A 428 5.06 -14.96 5.12
CA ASN A 428 4.06 -14.56 4.13
C ASN A 428 3.63 -15.74 3.25
N LEU A 429 4.58 -16.59 2.82
CA LEU A 429 4.29 -17.77 2.01
C LEU A 429 3.40 -18.78 2.76
N ALA A 430 3.58 -18.91 4.07
CA ALA A 430 2.75 -19.72 4.96
C ALA A 430 1.38 -19.09 5.28
N GLY A 431 1.10 -17.86 4.81
CA GLY A 431 -0.15 -17.16 5.09
C GLY A 431 -0.30 -16.67 6.52
N VAL A 432 0.81 -16.55 7.26
CA VAL A 432 0.81 -16.06 8.64
C VAL A 432 0.97 -14.54 8.62
N SER A 433 0.04 -13.81 9.25
CA SER A 433 0.11 -12.36 9.37
C SER A 433 0.03 -11.94 10.84
N PRO A 434 1.11 -11.42 11.44
CA PRO A 434 1.09 -11.01 12.83
C PRO A 434 0.29 -9.72 13.02
N LYS A 435 -0.46 -9.65 14.11
CA LYS A 435 -1.11 -8.41 14.55
C LYS A 435 -0.06 -7.44 15.07
N LYS A 436 0.03 -6.25 14.49
CA LYS A 436 1.03 -5.21 14.83
C LYS A 436 0.64 -4.38 16.06
N ASP A 437 0.49 -5.03 17.21
CA ASP A 437 0.21 -4.38 18.49
C ASP A 437 1.50 -4.13 19.32
N THR A 438 1.35 -3.72 20.58
CA THR A 438 2.50 -3.46 21.46
C THR A 438 3.36 -4.71 21.67
N ARG A 439 2.73 -5.89 21.76
CA ARG A 439 3.42 -7.15 22.00
C ARG A 439 4.27 -7.54 20.80
N TYR A 440 3.77 -7.31 19.59
CA TYR A 440 4.54 -7.46 18.36
C TYR A 440 5.82 -6.63 18.40
N TRP A 441 5.75 -5.34 18.74
CA TRP A 441 6.96 -4.50 18.78
C TRP A 441 7.95 -4.92 19.85
N GLN A 442 7.49 -5.44 20.99
CA GLN A 442 8.36 -5.99 22.03
C GLN A 442 9.15 -7.20 21.52
N LEU A 443 8.47 -8.20 20.93
CA LEU A 443 9.10 -9.39 20.38
C LEU A 443 10.01 -9.07 19.19
N TYR A 444 9.57 -8.18 18.29
CA TYR A 444 10.36 -7.74 17.14
C TYR A 444 11.63 -6.99 17.55
N THR A 445 11.62 -6.32 18.70
CA THR A 445 12.83 -5.72 19.31
C THR A 445 13.77 -6.79 19.86
N LEU A 446 13.23 -7.83 20.51
CA LEU A 446 14.04 -8.96 20.99
C LEU A 446 14.67 -9.76 19.84
N HIS A 447 13.99 -9.89 18.69
CA HIS A 447 14.58 -10.41 17.46
C HIS A 447 15.83 -9.63 17.05
N ALA A 448 15.73 -8.29 17.01
CA ALA A 448 16.87 -7.45 16.68
C ALA A 448 18.03 -7.61 17.68
N CYS A 449 17.72 -7.80 18.96
CA CYS A 449 18.72 -8.14 19.97
C CYS A 449 19.36 -9.51 19.72
N ALA A 450 18.58 -10.52 19.35
CA ALA A 450 19.06 -11.86 19.01
C ALA A 450 19.98 -11.85 17.77
N ASP A 451 19.63 -11.07 16.73
CA ASP A 451 20.51 -10.83 15.58
C ASP A 451 21.83 -10.19 16.01
N GLY A 452 21.79 -9.22 16.94
CA GLY A 452 22.98 -8.61 17.51
C GLY A 452 23.89 -9.58 18.27
N ILE A 453 23.34 -10.58 18.96
CA ILE A 453 24.13 -11.67 19.55
C ILE A 453 24.81 -12.47 18.44
N MET A 454 24.06 -12.90 17.42
CA MET A 454 24.60 -13.71 16.32
C MET A 454 25.73 -12.98 15.58
N ASP A 455 25.59 -11.68 15.33
CA ASP A 455 26.65 -10.84 14.75
C ASP A 455 27.90 -10.80 15.64
N ALA A 456 27.73 -10.50 16.92
CA ALA A 456 28.84 -10.40 17.89
C ALA A 456 29.62 -11.73 17.98
N VAL A 457 28.90 -12.85 17.95
CA VAL A 457 29.46 -14.20 17.91
C VAL A 457 30.31 -14.44 16.68
N ILE A 458 29.81 -14.11 15.48
CA ILE A 458 30.57 -14.29 14.24
C ILE A 458 31.84 -13.43 14.24
N LEU A 459 31.75 -12.20 14.73
CA LEU A 459 32.90 -11.30 14.86
C LEU A 459 33.98 -11.87 15.80
N ILE A 460 33.58 -12.47 16.92
CA ILE A 460 34.50 -13.17 17.83
C ILE A 460 35.15 -14.37 17.11
N ILE A 461 34.37 -15.17 16.38
CA ILE A 461 34.88 -16.34 15.65
C ILE A 461 35.94 -15.91 14.64
N TYR A 462 35.76 -14.80 13.93
CA TYR A 462 36.75 -14.28 12.99
C TYR A 462 38.03 -13.78 13.68
N GLU A 463 37.92 -13.08 14.82
CA GLU A 463 39.11 -12.72 15.60
C GLU A 463 39.92 -13.95 16.00
N VAL A 464 39.24 -14.99 16.49
CA VAL A 464 39.88 -16.19 17.03
C VAL A 464 40.43 -17.10 15.94
N ARG A 465 39.65 -17.40 14.91
CA ARG A 465 40.01 -18.40 13.89
C ARG A 465 40.82 -17.86 12.72
N ILE A 466 40.72 -16.56 12.42
CA ILE A 466 41.44 -15.95 11.28
C ILE A 466 42.56 -15.06 11.78
N ARG A 467 42.24 -14.12 12.66
CA ARG A 467 43.15 -13.00 12.99
C ARG A 467 44.21 -13.40 14.00
N LYS A 468 43.89 -14.27 14.95
CA LYS A 468 44.83 -14.72 15.99
C LYS A 468 46.06 -15.43 15.45
N GLU A 469 45.89 -16.41 14.57
CA GLU A 469 47.02 -17.13 13.95
C GLU A 469 47.89 -16.22 13.07
N ARG A 470 47.37 -15.05 12.67
CA ARG A 470 48.06 -14.04 11.87
C ARG A 470 48.66 -12.90 12.70
N GLY A 471 48.56 -12.96 14.04
CA GLY A 471 49.05 -11.90 14.93
C GLY A 471 48.24 -10.61 14.91
N LEU A 472 46.99 -10.64 14.44
CA LEU A 472 46.09 -9.49 14.29
C LEU A 472 44.92 -9.48 15.30
N TYR A 473 45.04 -10.29 16.35
CA TYR A 473 44.02 -10.46 17.39
C TYR A 473 43.83 -9.18 18.20
N PHE A 474 42.58 -8.74 18.34
CA PHE A 474 42.27 -7.56 19.14
C PHE A 474 41.43 -7.92 20.37
N ASP A 475 42.10 -8.05 21.53
CA ASP A 475 41.50 -8.44 22.80
C ASP A 475 40.29 -7.56 23.20
N GLU A 476 40.46 -6.23 23.13
CA GLU A 476 39.40 -5.28 23.54
C GLU A 476 38.16 -5.37 22.65
N TRP A 477 38.32 -5.74 21.37
CA TRP A 477 37.20 -5.98 20.47
C TRP A 477 36.41 -7.22 20.90
N VAL A 478 37.10 -8.32 21.19
CA VAL A 478 36.46 -9.56 21.65
C VAL A 478 35.71 -9.32 22.97
N GLU A 479 36.33 -8.60 23.91
CA GLU A 479 35.66 -8.22 25.16
C GLU A 479 34.45 -7.32 24.90
N GLY A 480 34.55 -6.34 24.00
CA GLY A 480 33.43 -5.48 23.60
C GLY A 480 32.25 -6.26 23.01
N GLN A 481 32.51 -7.28 22.17
CA GLN A 481 31.47 -8.16 21.63
C GLN A 481 30.88 -9.07 22.72
N LYS A 482 31.70 -9.61 23.62
CA LYS A 482 31.25 -10.37 24.79
C LYS A 482 30.29 -9.55 25.65
N GLN A 483 30.63 -8.30 25.94
CA GLN A 483 29.79 -7.41 26.73
C GLN A 483 28.45 -7.10 26.06
N LYS A 484 28.39 -7.01 24.72
CA LYS A 484 27.11 -6.90 24.00
C LYS A 484 26.25 -8.15 24.20
N ILE A 485 26.84 -9.33 24.06
CA ILE A 485 26.15 -10.61 24.24
C ILE A 485 25.57 -10.69 25.65
N LEU A 486 26.37 -10.41 26.68
CA LEU A 486 25.92 -10.45 28.08
C LEU A 486 24.76 -9.49 28.36
N ARG A 487 24.84 -8.23 27.91
CA ARG A 487 23.74 -7.25 28.08
C ARG A 487 22.45 -7.69 27.39
N VAL A 488 22.55 -8.31 26.21
CA VAL A 488 21.37 -8.81 25.52
C VAL A 488 20.79 -10.02 26.26
N LEU A 489 21.62 -10.95 26.73
CA LEU A 489 21.15 -12.08 27.53
C LEU A 489 20.44 -11.60 28.81
N ASP A 490 20.93 -10.56 29.47
CA ASP A 490 20.25 -9.94 30.63
C ASP A 490 18.89 -9.35 30.24
N ARG A 491 18.79 -8.76 29.04
CA ARG A 491 17.51 -8.26 28.51
C ARG A 491 16.53 -9.39 28.22
N LEU A 492 17.01 -10.52 27.70
CA LEU A 492 16.20 -11.70 27.42
C LEU A 492 15.74 -12.39 28.72
N GLU A 493 16.58 -12.40 29.76
CA GLU A 493 16.19 -12.85 31.11
C GLU A 493 15.00 -12.06 31.66
N VAL A 494 15.06 -10.72 31.57
CA VAL A 494 13.92 -9.87 31.97
C VAL A 494 12.70 -10.16 31.10
N ALA A 495 12.87 -10.35 29.79
CA ALA A 495 11.77 -10.66 28.89
C ALA A 495 11.14 -12.04 29.17
N ALA A 496 11.91 -13.04 29.58
CA ALA A 496 11.41 -14.33 30.01
C ALA A 496 10.60 -14.20 31.32
N LYS A 497 11.17 -13.50 32.30
CA LYS A 497 10.53 -13.22 33.60
C LYS A 497 9.20 -12.46 33.44
N ASP A 498 9.17 -11.44 32.60
CA ASP A 498 7.99 -10.60 32.38
C ASP A 498 7.00 -11.25 31.39
N HIS A 499 7.22 -12.51 31.02
CA HIS A 499 6.45 -13.27 30.04
C HIS A 499 6.29 -12.52 28.70
N ILE A 500 7.30 -11.75 28.28
CA ILE A 500 7.42 -11.15 26.94
C ILE A 500 7.84 -12.21 25.93
N LEU A 501 8.73 -13.11 26.33
CA LEU A 501 8.96 -14.36 25.61
C LEU A 501 7.85 -15.33 26.00
N PRO A 502 6.99 -15.78 25.07
CA PRO A 502 5.95 -16.76 25.38
C PRO A 502 6.57 -18.16 25.52
N ASP A 503 5.93 -19.01 26.32
CA ASP A 503 6.22 -20.45 26.32
C ASP A 503 5.82 -21.05 24.96
N PRO A 504 6.48 -22.13 24.51
CA PRO A 504 6.20 -22.76 23.22
C PRO A 504 4.76 -23.28 23.17
N ALA A 505 3.98 -22.79 22.20
CA ALA A 505 2.61 -23.23 21.96
C ALA A 505 2.55 -24.44 21.01
N ASP A 506 1.38 -25.10 20.92
CA ASP A 506 1.14 -26.20 19.96
C ASP A 506 1.21 -25.75 18.48
N GLY A 507 1.07 -24.44 18.24
CA GLY A 507 1.17 -23.81 16.91
C GLY A 507 2.61 -23.50 16.48
N PRO A 508 2.78 -22.96 15.25
CA PRO A 508 4.09 -22.58 14.73
C PRO A 508 4.68 -21.42 15.54
N ALA A 509 5.96 -21.52 15.87
CA ALA A 509 6.71 -20.43 16.46
C ALA A 509 6.87 -19.26 15.47
N SER A 510 6.88 -18.04 15.99
CA SER A 510 7.20 -16.86 15.21
C SER A 510 8.70 -16.79 14.88
N ALA A 511 9.05 -16.00 13.87
CA ALA A 511 10.44 -15.70 13.53
C ALA A 511 11.21 -15.04 14.70
N ASP A 512 10.50 -14.30 15.56
CA ASP A 512 11.09 -13.59 16.69
C ASP A 512 11.50 -14.56 17.82
N GLU A 513 10.65 -15.53 18.14
CA GLU A 513 10.96 -16.61 19.08
C GLU A 513 12.11 -17.47 18.57
N VAL A 514 12.05 -17.89 17.30
CA VAL A 514 13.11 -18.68 16.66
C VAL A 514 14.45 -17.96 16.70
N ALA A 515 14.48 -16.65 16.46
CA ALA A 515 15.71 -15.86 16.55
C ALA A 515 16.34 -15.94 17.94
N VAL A 516 15.53 -15.82 19.00
CA VAL A 516 16.00 -15.88 20.40
C VAL A 516 16.54 -17.26 20.75
N VAL A 517 15.84 -18.34 20.39
CA VAL A 517 16.30 -19.73 20.60
C VAL A 517 17.67 -19.95 19.96
N VAL A 518 17.84 -19.48 18.71
CA VAL A 518 19.10 -19.63 17.97
C VAL A 518 20.22 -18.79 18.57
N ALA A 519 19.94 -17.57 19.03
CA ALA A 519 20.93 -16.70 19.66
C ALA A 519 21.46 -17.28 20.99
N ILE A 520 20.59 -17.86 21.82
CA ILE A 520 20.99 -18.54 23.06
C ILE A 520 21.84 -19.78 22.72
N SER A 521 21.36 -20.60 21.79
CA SER A 521 22.06 -21.82 21.38
C SER A 521 23.47 -21.55 20.86
N VAL A 522 23.66 -20.51 20.04
CA VAL A 522 24.99 -20.19 19.49
C VAL A 522 25.92 -19.63 20.58
N SER A 523 25.38 -18.88 21.54
CA SER A 523 26.15 -18.40 22.69
C SER A 523 26.68 -19.56 23.55
N ALA A 524 25.88 -20.63 23.71
CA ALA A 524 26.28 -21.84 24.44
C ALA A 524 27.39 -22.65 23.76
N GLN A 525 27.60 -22.48 22.46
CA GLN A 525 28.56 -23.29 21.68
C GLN A 525 29.96 -22.70 21.63
N ILE A 526 30.08 -21.43 21.98
CA ILE A 526 31.34 -20.72 21.94
C ILE A 526 32.08 -20.98 23.24
N LYS A 527 33.16 -21.76 23.13
CA LYS A 527 34.08 -22.03 24.24
C LYS A 527 35.08 -20.89 24.50
N PHE A 528 35.09 -19.86 23.66
CA PHE A 528 35.99 -18.72 23.82
C PHE A 528 35.46 -17.45 23.13
N PRO A 529 35.38 -16.29 23.82
CA PRO A 529 35.65 -16.11 25.25
C PRO A 529 34.57 -16.85 26.05
N ASP A 530 34.86 -17.39 27.23
CA ASP A 530 33.87 -18.13 28.02
C ASP A 530 32.61 -17.27 28.25
N ILE A 531 31.56 -17.55 27.46
CA ILE A 531 30.25 -16.91 27.56
C ILE A 531 29.37 -17.88 28.34
N GLU A 532 29.32 -17.68 29.66
CA GLU A 532 28.41 -18.42 30.55
C GLU A 532 27.00 -17.84 30.42
N TRP A 533 26.28 -18.24 29.37
CA TRP A 533 24.96 -17.67 29.05
C TRP A 533 23.92 -17.90 30.15
N SER A 534 23.99 -19.02 30.88
CA SER A 534 23.02 -19.40 31.92
C SER A 534 23.25 -18.69 33.27
N LYS A 535 24.47 -18.19 33.52
CA LYS A 535 24.82 -17.61 34.82
C LYS A 535 24.04 -16.33 35.09
N GLY A 536 23.27 -16.33 36.17
CA GLY A 536 22.43 -15.20 36.59
C GLY A 536 21.13 -15.06 35.80
N ARG A 537 20.76 -16.05 34.97
CA ARG A 537 19.60 -15.98 34.07
C ARG A 537 18.66 -17.20 34.19
N PRO A 538 18.12 -17.48 35.39
CA PRO A 538 17.33 -18.69 35.64
C PRO A 538 16.03 -18.73 34.82
N ASN A 539 15.35 -17.60 34.59
CA ASN A 539 14.10 -17.59 33.83
C ASN A 539 14.35 -17.89 32.35
N LEU A 540 15.47 -17.38 31.80
CA LEU A 540 15.88 -17.66 30.43
C LEU A 540 16.32 -19.11 30.24
N VAL A 541 16.95 -19.72 31.24
CA VAL A 541 17.29 -21.15 31.25
C VAL A 541 16.02 -21.99 31.22
N GLU A 542 15.08 -21.74 32.14
CA GLU A 542 13.80 -22.47 32.17
C GLU A 542 13.03 -22.29 30.86
N TRP A 543 13.00 -21.07 30.31
CA TRP A 543 12.38 -20.82 29.02
C TRP A 543 13.05 -21.63 27.91
N MET A 544 14.38 -21.63 27.82
CA MET A 544 15.11 -22.35 26.78
C MET A 544 14.89 -23.86 26.86
N GLU A 545 14.87 -24.45 28.07
CA GLU A 545 14.61 -25.88 28.28
C GLU A 545 13.28 -26.33 27.63
N LYS A 546 12.24 -25.49 27.68
CA LYS A 546 10.95 -25.78 27.02
C LYS A 546 11.05 -25.81 25.49
N TRP A 547 12.00 -25.09 24.90
CA TRP A 547 12.21 -25.00 23.46
C TRP A 547 13.14 -26.07 22.89
N GLU A 548 13.99 -26.69 23.71
CA GLU A 548 15.00 -27.66 23.27
C GLU A 548 14.38 -28.92 22.63
N ASP A 549 13.22 -29.35 23.13
CA ASP A 549 12.52 -30.55 22.64
C ASP A 549 11.69 -30.32 21.38
N ARG A 550 11.53 -29.06 20.92
CA ARG A 550 10.75 -28.78 19.70
C ARG A 550 11.42 -29.41 18.47
N ALA A 551 10.61 -30.02 17.61
CA ALA A 551 11.08 -30.68 16.40
C ALA A 551 11.92 -29.76 15.48
N SER A 552 11.59 -28.47 15.39
CA SER A 552 12.37 -27.50 14.61
C SER A 552 13.78 -27.29 15.19
N CYS A 553 13.94 -27.33 16.52
CA CYS A 553 15.23 -27.22 17.21
C CYS A 553 16.06 -28.50 17.01
N VAL A 554 15.42 -29.66 17.20
CA VAL A 554 16.02 -31.00 17.04
C VAL A 554 16.48 -31.28 15.61
N ASN A 555 15.68 -30.87 14.61
CA ASN A 555 15.99 -31.09 13.19
C ASN A 555 17.02 -30.12 12.62
N THR A 556 17.39 -29.07 13.37
CA THR A 556 18.40 -28.08 12.96
C THR A 556 19.59 -28.02 13.93
N PRO A 557 20.25 -29.15 14.25
CA PRO A 557 21.35 -29.17 15.21
C PRO A 557 22.52 -28.33 14.69
N PRO A 558 23.09 -27.42 15.49
CA PRO A 558 24.19 -26.59 15.00
C PRO A 558 25.45 -27.41 14.74
N GLY A 559 26.21 -27.02 13.71
CA GLY A 559 27.49 -27.65 13.36
C GLY A 559 27.38 -29.07 12.78
N LYS A 560 26.17 -29.63 12.62
CA LYS A 560 25.92 -30.89 11.93
C LYS A 560 25.10 -30.63 10.68
N ASP A 561 25.39 -31.35 9.60
CA ASP A 561 24.62 -31.24 8.35
C ASP A 561 23.16 -31.66 8.59
N TRP A 562 22.23 -30.99 7.90
CA TRP A 562 20.79 -31.22 8.04
C TRP A 562 20.28 -32.04 6.84
N VAL A 563 19.31 -32.90 7.09
CA VAL A 563 18.69 -33.74 6.06
C VAL A 563 17.29 -33.20 5.76
N VAL A 564 16.98 -33.01 4.48
CA VAL A 564 15.63 -32.74 4.00
C VAL A 564 15.02 -34.08 3.62
N GLY A 565 13.90 -34.47 4.22
CA GLY A 565 13.29 -35.78 3.97
C GLY A 565 12.92 -35.99 2.50
N THR A 566 13.46 -37.04 1.88
CA THR A 566 12.99 -37.64 0.62
C THR A 566 12.19 -38.91 0.94
N GLU A 567 11.17 -39.18 0.12
CA GLU A 567 10.13 -40.22 0.20
C GLU A 567 10.56 -41.61 0.73
N GLU A 568 9.64 -42.25 1.46
CA GLU A 568 9.66 -43.69 1.78
C GLU A 568 9.69 -44.53 0.49
N GLU A 569 10.86 -45.05 0.13
CA GLU A 569 10.98 -46.16 -0.82
C GLU A 569 10.75 -47.50 -0.10
N SER A 570 9.68 -48.19 -0.52
CA SER A 570 9.57 -49.66 -0.62
C SER A 570 9.41 -50.51 0.65
N VAL A 571 8.15 -50.84 0.99
CA VAL A 571 7.77 -52.23 1.32
C VAL A 571 6.36 -52.52 0.78
N PHE A 572 6.26 -52.81 -0.52
CA PHE A 572 5.30 -53.81 -1.00
C PHE A 572 6.12 -55.01 -1.46
N LYS A 573 6.28 -55.98 -0.56
CA LYS A 573 6.54 -57.37 -0.93
C LYS A 573 5.17 -57.99 -1.20
N ILE A 574 5.04 -58.50 -2.43
CA ILE A 574 4.12 -59.53 -2.98
C ILE A 574 2.78 -59.70 -2.26
#